data_AF-A0A966STX1-F1
#
_entry.id   AF-A0A966STX1-F1
#
_cell.length_a   1.000
_cell.length_b   1.000
_cell.length_c   1.000
_cell.angle_alpha   90.00
_cell.angle_beta   90.00
_cell.angle_gamma   90.00
#
_symmetry.space_group_name_H-M   'P 1'
#
loop_
_entity.id
_entity.type
_entity.pdbx_description
1 polymer ?
#
loop_
_entity_poly.entity_id
_entity_poly.type
_entity_poly.pdbx_seq_one_letter_code
_entity_poly.pdbx_strand_id
1 'polypeptide(L)'
;ADQIKMMTSGGVMSPGSEPGRPGFSIDEITAIVNEARAAGRTTMSHAQASVGIMNAVKCGVDSIEHGIYLTEEICVEMRKRGTYLVPTLVAPLWVVRRGEADPTSVPAWAVEKGRAVMADHQASFRLAVELGVTVAMGTDSGVGPHGTNAEELERMVLGGMSAMQAIVASTSVAARCCQLDHLTGTIAVGMRADILAINGDPLADIGVLQDSGNIHLIMKDGHAFKPLH
;
A
#
# COMPACT_ATOMS: atom_id res chain seq x y z
N ALA A 1 -19.60 -5.98 1.67
CA ALA A 1 -18.21 -5.52 1.53
C ALA A 1 -17.83 -5.59 0.06
N ASP A 2 -17.01 -4.66 -0.41
CA ASP A 2 -16.56 -4.63 -1.81
C ASP A 2 -15.36 -5.55 -2.06
N GLN A 3 -14.57 -5.81 -1.02
CA GLN A 3 -13.38 -6.65 -1.05
C GLN A 3 -13.29 -7.50 0.23
N ILE A 4 -12.48 -8.56 0.20
CA ILE A 4 -12.18 -9.42 1.35
C ILE A 4 -10.72 -9.25 1.76
N LYS A 5 -10.47 -8.87 3.01
CA LYS A 5 -9.12 -8.83 3.62
C LYS A 5 -8.88 -10.10 4.43
N MET A 6 -7.72 -10.69 4.23
CA MET A 6 -7.22 -11.80 5.06
C MET A 6 -5.81 -11.51 5.59
N MET A 7 -5.37 -12.31 6.57
CA MET A 7 -4.04 -12.19 7.18
C MET A 7 -3.30 -13.51 7.02
N THR A 8 -2.42 -13.59 6.00
CA THR A 8 -1.64 -14.81 5.71
C THR A 8 -0.25 -14.81 6.35
N SER A 9 0.01 -13.86 7.25
CA SER A 9 1.13 -13.88 8.20
C SER A 9 0.74 -13.21 9.51
N GLY A 10 1.63 -13.31 10.51
CA GLY A 10 1.62 -12.36 11.62
C GLY A 10 2.00 -10.95 11.18
N GLY A 11 1.71 -9.98 12.04
CA GLY A 11 1.99 -8.56 11.85
C GLY A 11 2.60 -7.89 13.07
N VAL A 12 3.00 -6.63 12.88
CA VAL A 12 3.70 -5.79 13.86
C VAL A 12 2.82 -5.38 15.05
N MET A 13 1.55 -5.05 14.81
CA MET A 13 0.65 -4.44 15.79
C MET A 13 -0.18 -5.45 16.61
N SER A 14 -0.03 -6.75 16.34
CA SER A 14 -0.83 -7.80 16.97
C SER A 14 -0.07 -8.47 18.12
N PRO A 15 -0.61 -8.47 19.36
CA PRO A 15 0.03 -9.16 20.49
C PRO A 15 0.25 -10.65 20.20
N GLY A 16 1.45 -11.16 20.50
CA GLY A 16 1.80 -12.58 20.32
C GLY A 16 1.97 -13.06 18.87
N SER A 17 1.84 -12.17 17.88
CA SER A 17 2.03 -12.48 16.46
C SER A 17 3.38 -11.96 15.97
N GLU A 18 4.05 -12.69 15.07
CA GLU A 18 5.36 -12.30 14.53
C GLU A 18 5.29 -12.04 13.02
N PRO A 19 5.82 -10.90 12.51
CA PRO A 19 5.90 -10.57 11.09
C PRO A 19 6.42 -11.71 10.19
N GLY A 20 7.44 -12.43 10.65
CA GLY A 20 8.08 -13.51 9.90
C GLY A 20 7.35 -14.86 9.97
N ARG A 21 6.21 -14.97 10.67
CA ARG A 21 5.46 -16.23 10.78
C ARG A 21 4.33 -16.30 9.75
N PRO A 22 4.23 -17.39 8.95
CA PRO A 22 3.10 -17.60 8.07
C PRO A 22 1.81 -17.84 8.85
N GLY A 23 0.68 -17.47 8.25
CA GLY A 23 -0.67 -17.69 8.77
C GLY A 23 -1.34 -18.89 8.10
N PHE A 24 -2.51 -18.65 7.50
CA PHE A 24 -3.36 -19.66 6.85
C PHE A 24 -2.62 -20.65 5.94
N SER A 25 -3.13 -21.87 5.91
CA SER A 25 -2.75 -22.90 4.93
C SER A 25 -3.21 -22.52 3.52
N ILE A 26 -2.64 -23.19 2.50
CA ILE A 26 -3.05 -23.00 1.10
C ILE A 26 -4.54 -23.33 0.90
N ASP A 27 -5.07 -24.37 1.56
CA ASP A 27 -6.46 -24.77 1.42
C ASP A 27 -7.41 -23.70 1.96
N GLU A 28 -7.09 -23.11 3.11
CA GLU A 28 -7.86 -22.02 3.70
C GLU A 28 -7.83 -20.75 2.82
N ILE A 29 -6.65 -20.37 2.32
CA ILE A 29 -6.51 -19.21 1.43
C ILE A 29 -7.28 -19.46 0.12
N THR A 30 -7.17 -20.66 -0.44
CA THR A 30 -7.88 -21.05 -1.67
C THR A 30 -9.38 -20.97 -1.47
N ALA A 31 -9.91 -21.45 -0.34
CA ALA A 31 -11.32 -21.33 -0.02
C ALA A 31 -11.76 -19.86 0.01
N ILE A 32 -11.02 -18.98 0.70
CA ILE A 32 -11.34 -17.54 0.77
C ILE A 32 -11.34 -16.91 -0.62
N VAL A 33 -10.31 -17.16 -1.43
CA VAL A 33 -10.18 -16.59 -2.78
C VAL A 33 -11.30 -17.08 -3.69
N ASN A 34 -11.65 -18.36 -3.62
CA ASN A 34 -12.72 -18.92 -4.45
C ASN A 34 -14.09 -18.33 -4.09
N GLU A 35 -14.41 -18.22 -2.79
CA GLU A 35 -15.68 -17.63 -2.34
C GLU A 35 -15.77 -16.14 -2.68
N ALA A 36 -14.69 -15.39 -2.49
CA ALA A 36 -14.63 -13.98 -2.88
C ALA A 36 -14.89 -13.82 -4.39
N ARG A 37 -14.22 -14.62 -5.23
CA ARG A 37 -14.40 -14.62 -6.68
C ARG A 37 -15.82 -15.01 -7.08
N ALA A 38 -16.40 -16.03 -6.46
CA ALA A 38 -17.78 -16.45 -6.70
C ALA A 38 -18.79 -15.32 -6.38
N ALA A 39 -18.48 -14.50 -5.38
CA ALA A 39 -19.26 -13.32 -5.01
C ALA A 39 -18.92 -12.05 -5.83
N GLY A 40 -18.03 -12.15 -6.83
CA GLY A 40 -17.59 -11.01 -7.65
C GLY A 40 -16.77 -9.98 -6.86
N ARG A 41 -16.01 -10.42 -5.86
CA ARG A 41 -15.18 -9.57 -4.98
C ARG A 41 -13.70 -9.87 -5.16
N THR A 42 -12.87 -8.85 -4.98
CA THR A 42 -11.41 -9.01 -4.91
C THR A 42 -10.95 -9.34 -3.50
N THR A 43 -9.70 -9.78 -3.40
CA THR A 43 -9.04 -10.21 -2.19
C THR A 43 -7.72 -9.49 -1.99
N MET A 44 -7.49 -9.05 -0.75
CA MET A 44 -6.26 -8.41 -0.31
C MET A 44 -5.69 -9.19 0.88
N SER A 45 -4.38 -9.43 0.91
CA SER A 45 -3.75 -10.18 1.99
C SER A 45 -2.72 -9.35 2.75
N HIS A 46 -2.94 -9.18 4.06
CA HIS A 46 -1.86 -8.86 4.97
C HIS A 46 -0.85 -10.00 4.96
N ALA A 47 0.33 -9.75 4.40
CA ALA A 47 1.39 -10.74 4.29
C ALA A 47 2.77 -10.08 4.39
N GLN A 48 3.45 -10.36 5.49
CA GLN A 48 4.81 -9.90 5.79
C GLN A 48 5.81 -11.03 5.56
N ALA A 49 5.53 -12.24 6.08
CA ALA A 49 6.38 -13.42 5.95
C ALA A 49 6.45 -13.98 4.53
N SER A 50 7.65 -14.32 4.04
CA SER A 50 7.87 -14.84 2.68
C SER A 50 6.99 -16.04 2.32
N VAL A 51 6.85 -17.02 3.22
CA VAL A 51 5.98 -18.19 3.01
C VAL A 51 4.52 -17.78 2.90
N GLY A 52 4.06 -16.88 3.76
CA GLY A 52 2.69 -16.36 3.76
C GLY A 52 2.36 -15.55 2.51
N ILE A 53 3.33 -14.76 2.03
CA ILE A 53 3.22 -14.01 0.77
C ILE A 53 3.14 -14.99 -0.41
N MET A 54 4.09 -15.93 -0.51
CA MET A 54 4.12 -16.90 -1.61
C MET A 54 2.84 -17.75 -1.68
N ASN A 55 2.32 -18.19 -0.53
CA ASN A 55 1.05 -18.93 -0.47
C ASN A 55 -0.11 -18.08 -0.97
N ALA A 56 -0.25 -16.84 -0.50
CA ALA A 56 -1.31 -15.93 -0.94
C ALA A 56 -1.25 -15.67 -2.45
N VAL A 57 -0.06 -15.36 -2.96
CA VAL A 57 0.19 -15.14 -4.40
C VAL A 57 -0.19 -16.39 -5.21
N LYS A 58 0.25 -17.59 -4.78
CA LYS A 58 -0.09 -18.86 -5.47
C LYS A 58 -1.59 -19.16 -5.49
N CYS A 59 -2.31 -18.78 -4.44
CA CYS A 59 -3.77 -18.93 -4.38
C CYS A 59 -4.53 -17.89 -5.23
N GLY A 60 -3.83 -16.83 -5.68
CA GLY A 60 -4.38 -15.84 -6.59
C GLY A 60 -5.09 -14.69 -5.90
N VAL A 61 -4.54 -14.18 -4.80
CA VAL A 61 -4.98 -12.90 -4.23
C VAL A 61 -4.69 -11.74 -5.19
N ASP A 62 -5.50 -10.70 -5.14
CA ASP A 62 -5.38 -9.53 -6.00
C ASP A 62 -4.26 -8.59 -5.50
N SER A 63 -4.13 -8.39 -4.19
CA SER A 63 -3.05 -7.59 -3.61
C SER A 63 -2.37 -8.24 -2.40
N ILE A 64 -1.07 -7.96 -2.28
CA ILE A 64 -0.25 -8.20 -1.09
C ILE A 64 -0.01 -6.87 -0.41
N GLU A 65 -0.26 -6.86 0.89
CA GLU A 65 -0.20 -5.70 1.74
C GLU A 65 1.06 -5.81 2.60
N HIS A 66 1.79 -4.72 2.71
CA HIS A 66 3.13 -4.65 3.29
C HIS A 66 4.20 -5.31 2.41
N GLY A 67 4.24 -6.66 2.35
CA GLY A 67 5.31 -7.35 1.59
C GLY A 67 6.69 -7.13 2.21
N ILE A 68 6.83 -7.32 3.52
CA ILE A 68 8.07 -7.01 4.26
C ILE A 68 9.24 -7.90 3.87
N TYR A 69 9.01 -9.21 3.68
CA TYR A 69 10.04 -10.19 3.38
C TYR A 69 9.85 -10.77 1.97
N LEU A 70 9.86 -9.91 0.94
CA LEU A 70 9.83 -10.34 -0.46
C LEU A 70 11.17 -10.97 -0.86
N THR A 71 11.09 -11.94 -1.75
CA THR A 71 12.25 -12.55 -2.42
C THR A 71 12.08 -12.38 -3.93
N GLU A 72 13.15 -12.59 -4.70
CA GLU A 72 13.09 -12.55 -6.16
C GLU A 72 12.04 -13.52 -6.72
N GLU A 73 11.99 -14.75 -6.20
CA GLU A 73 10.99 -15.76 -6.59
C GLU A 73 9.56 -15.26 -6.38
N ILE A 74 9.30 -14.61 -5.23
CA ILE A 74 7.98 -14.06 -4.92
C ILE A 74 7.64 -12.92 -5.89
N CYS A 75 8.56 -11.98 -6.12
CA CYS A 75 8.35 -10.87 -7.06
C CYS A 75 8.06 -11.36 -8.48
N VAL A 76 8.78 -12.39 -8.94
CA VAL A 76 8.54 -13.03 -10.25
C VAL A 76 7.13 -13.65 -10.30
N GLU A 77 6.72 -14.37 -9.26
CA GLU A 77 5.40 -14.99 -9.24
C GLU A 77 4.27 -13.94 -9.13
N MET A 78 4.45 -12.86 -8.36
CA MET A 78 3.52 -11.73 -8.30
C MET A 78 3.31 -11.11 -9.69
N ARG A 79 4.39 -10.86 -10.42
CA ARG A 79 4.32 -10.35 -11.80
C ARG A 79 3.58 -11.28 -12.73
N LYS A 80 3.91 -12.57 -12.69
CA LYS A 80 3.28 -13.59 -13.53
C LYS A 80 1.77 -13.64 -13.33
N ARG A 81 1.30 -13.38 -12.10
CA ARG A 81 -0.12 -13.43 -11.74
C ARG A 81 -0.83 -12.09 -11.80
N GLY A 82 -0.09 -10.99 -11.97
CA GLY A 82 -0.65 -9.65 -11.89
C GLY A 82 -1.06 -9.25 -10.47
N THR A 83 -0.49 -9.87 -9.43
CA THR A 83 -0.75 -9.51 -8.03
C THR A 83 -0.11 -8.16 -7.72
N TYR A 84 -0.89 -7.24 -7.18
CA TYR A 84 -0.43 -5.91 -6.78
C TYR A 84 0.37 -5.98 -5.47
N LEU A 85 1.36 -5.10 -5.33
CA LEU A 85 1.97 -4.76 -4.04
C LEU A 85 1.39 -3.44 -3.54
N VAL A 86 0.86 -3.43 -2.31
CA VAL A 86 0.45 -2.25 -1.55
C VAL A 86 1.40 -2.09 -0.36
N PRO A 87 2.44 -1.24 -0.47
CA PRO A 87 3.64 -1.39 0.36
C PRO A 87 3.48 -0.80 1.76
N THR A 88 2.77 0.31 1.97
CA THR A 88 2.57 0.90 3.32
C THR A 88 3.88 1.18 4.07
N LEU A 89 4.90 1.67 3.35
CA LEU A 89 6.26 1.93 3.86
C LEU A 89 6.26 2.84 5.09
N VAL A 90 5.33 3.80 5.16
CA VAL A 90 5.19 4.70 6.32
C VAL A 90 4.66 4.02 7.57
N ALA A 91 4.00 2.85 7.48
CA ALA A 91 3.35 2.21 8.61
C ALA A 91 4.33 1.86 9.76
N PRO A 92 5.40 1.06 9.56
CA PRO A 92 6.36 0.77 10.62
C PRO A 92 7.08 2.03 11.14
N LEU A 93 7.29 3.03 10.28
CA LEU A 93 7.86 4.32 10.67
C LEU A 93 6.95 5.07 11.66
N TRP A 94 5.64 5.06 11.43
CA TRP A 94 4.67 5.66 12.34
C TRP A 94 4.51 4.90 13.65
N VAL A 95 4.60 3.56 13.64
CA VAL A 95 4.64 2.75 14.88
C VAL A 95 5.79 3.23 15.76
N VAL A 96 6.98 3.39 15.18
CA VAL A 96 8.18 3.82 15.91
C VAL A 96 8.06 5.26 16.38
N ARG A 97 7.74 6.20 15.49
CA ARG A 97 7.61 7.64 15.83
C ARG A 97 6.60 7.87 16.95
N ARG A 98 5.45 7.20 16.92
CA ARG A 98 4.42 7.33 17.96
C ARG A 98 4.90 6.80 19.30
N GLY A 99 5.51 5.61 19.32
CA GLY A 99 6.06 5.04 20.56
C GLY A 99 7.21 5.84 21.16
N GLU A 100 8.02 6.49 20.33
CA GLU A 100 9.08 7.41 20.78
C GLU A 100 8.51 8.72 21.34
N ALA A 101 7.47 9.28 20.69
CA ALA A 101 6.84 10.51 21.13
C ALA A 101 6.01 10.34 22.41
N ASP A 102 5.33 9.20 22.54
CA ASP A 102 4.55 8.81 23.71
C ASP A 102 4.64 7.29 23.92
N PRO A 103 5.47 6.83 24.88
CA PRO A 103 5.62 5.41 25.20
C PRO A 103 4.35 4.70 25.66
N THR A 104 3.27 5.43 25.98
CA THR A 104 1.97 4.85 26.35
C THR A 104 1.07 4.63 25.14
N SER A 105 1.38 5.26 24.00
CA SER A 105 0.55 5.24 22.79
C SER A 105 0.70 3.95 21.97
N VAL A 106 1.89 3.33 22.04
CA VAL A 106 2.24 2.10 21.32
C VAL A 106 3.03 1.20 22.29
N PRO A 107 2.64 -0.07 22.48
CA PRO A 107 3.40 -0.98 23.33
C PRO A 107 4.85 -1.15 22.86
N ALA A 108 5.79 -1.25 23.81
CA ALA A 108 7.22 -1.35 23.50
C ALA A 108 7.57 -2.51 22.54
N TRP A 109 6.89 -3.65 22.66
CA TRP A 109 7.08 -4.80 21.77
C TRP A 109 6.67 -4.50 20.31
N ALA A 110 5.69 -3.62 20.09
CA ALA A 110 5.27 -3.24 18.74
C ALA A 110 6.27 -2.24 18.14
N VAL A 111 6.82 -1.33 18.95
CA VAL A 111 7.92 -0.42 18.55
C VAL A 111 9.15 -1.23 18.14
N GLU A 112 9.53 -2.23 18.93
CA GLU A 112 10.66 -3.12 18.63
C GLU A 112 10.45 -3.86 17.31
N LYS A 113 9.27 -4.47 17.10
CA LYS A 113 8.91 -5.11 15.83
C LYS A 113 8.93 -4.13 14.67
N GLY A 114 8.40 -2.92 14.87
CA GLY A 114 8.40 -1.85 13.88
C GLY A 114 9.83 -1.51 13.42
N ARG A 115 10.77 -1.31 14.36
CA ARG A 115 12.18 -1.09 14.01
C ARG A 115 12.80 -2.28 13.29
N ALA A 116 12.53 -3.48 13.76
CA ALA A 116 13.14 -4.71 13.22
C ALA A 116 12.78 -4.94 11.74
N VAL A 117 11.58 -4.55 11.30
CA VAL A 117 11.13 -4.80 9.92
C VAL A 117 11.52 -3.71 8.92
N MET A 118 11.88 -2.50 9.36
CA MET A 118 12.03 -1.33 8.47
C MET A 118 13.07 -1.53 7.35
N ALA A 119 14.22 -2.11 7.69
CA ALA A 119 15.30 -2.31 6.72
C ALA A 119 14.91 -3.34 5.64
N ASP A 120 14.34 -4.47 6.06
CA ASP A 120 13.88 -5.52 5.16
C ASP A 120 12.70 -5.05 4.31
N HIS A 121 11.77 -4.28 4.88
CA HIS A 121 10.64 -3.72 4.16
C HIS A 121 11.09 -2.79 3.02
N GLN A 122 12.03 -1.88 3.30
CA GLN A 122 12.59 -0.99 2.27
C GLN A 122 13.36 -1.78 1.20
N ALA A 123 14.10 -2.83 1.59
CA ALA A 123 14.82 -3.68 0.66
C ALA A 123 13.89 -4.48 -0.25
N SER A 124 12.84 -5.07 0.32
CA SER A 124 11.78 -5.78 -0.40
C SER A 124 11.06 -4.89 -1.39
N PHE A 125 10.74 -3.65 -1.00
CA PHE A 125 10.12 -2.70 -1.91
C PHE A 125 11.04 -2.33 -3.09
N ARG A 126 12.32 -2.01 -2.83
CA ARG A 126 13.30 -1.76 -3.91
C ARG A 126 13.37 -2.95 -4.87
N LEU A 127 13.47 -4.17 -4.35
CA LEU A 127 13.50 -5.39 -5.14
C LEU A 127 12.24 -5.55 -6.00
N ALA A 128 11.06 -5.27 -5.44
CA ALA A 128 9.79 -5.33 -6.18
C ALA A 128 9.75 -4.32 -7.33
N VAL A 129 10.24 -3.09 -7.11
CA VAL A 129 10.36 -2.06 -8.14
C VAL A 129 11.34 -2.47 -9.23
N GLU A 130 12.54 -2.91 -8.86
CA GLU A 130 13.59 -3.37 -9.79
C GLU A 130 13.11 -4.53 -10.67
N LEU A 131 12.38 -5.47 -10.08
CA LEU A 131 11.84 -6.61 -10.81
C LEU A 131 10.56 -6.29 -11.57
N GLY A 132 9.93 -5.12 -11.38
CA GLY A 132 8.75 -4.67 -12.13
C GLY A 132 7.42 -5.23 -11.61
N VAL A 133 7.30 -5.48 -10.30
CA VAL A 133 6.00 -5.78 -9.65
C VAL A 133 5.09 -4.56 -9.78
N THR A 134 3.80 -4.78 -10.02
CA THR A 134 2.84 -3.66 -10.10
C THR A 134 2.54 -3.14 -8.70
N VAL A 135 2.83 -1.87 -8.45
CA VAL A 135 2.64 -1.23 -7.14
C VAL A 135 1.42 -0.31 -7.16
N ALA A 136 0.50 -0.51 -6.23
CA ALA A 136 -0.56 0.45 -5.91
C ALA A 136 -0.23 1.14 -4.58
N MET A 137 -0.43 2.46 -4.49
CA MET A 137 -0.13 3.20 -3.27
C MET A 137 -1.13 2.87 -2.16
N GLY A 138 -0.61 2.66 -0.94
CA GLY A 138 -1.40 2.54 0.28
C GLY A 138 -0.50 2.76 1.49
N THR A 139 -1.07 3.22 2.60
CA THR A 139 -0.30 3.81 3.72
C THR A 139 -0.48 3.10 5.05
N ASP A 140 -1.51 2.27 5.19
CA ASP A 140 -2.00 1.78 6.49
C ASP A 140 -2.38 2.93 7.46
N SER A 141 -2.89 4.05 6.92
CA SER A 141 -3.35 5.19 7.72
C SER A 141 -4.43 4.77 8.71
N GLY A 142 -4.26 5.18 9.96
CA GLY A 142 -4.86 4.55 11.14
C GLY A 142 -3.77 4.10 12.12
N VAL A 143 -2.66 3.58 11.58
CA VAL A 143 -1.38 3.44 12.32
C VAL A 143 -0.73 4.81 12.44
N GLY A 144 -0.48 5.47 11.31
CA GLY A 144 -0.13 6.88 11.23
C GLY A 144 -1.37 7.78 11.21
N PRO A 145 -1.23 9.08 11.52
CA PRO A 145 -2.35 10.02 11.48
C PRO A 145 -2.89 10.20 10.05
N HIS A 146 -4.21 10.28 9.92
CA HIS A 146 -4.84 10.65 8.66
C HIS A 146 -4.41 12.06 8.22
N GLY A 147 -4.22 12.25 6.91
CA GLY A 147 -3.78 13.51 6.32
C GLY A 147 -2.26 13.57 6.06
N THR A 148 -1.49 12.61 6.58
CA THR A 148 -0.04 12.46 6.28
C THR A 148 0.24 11.48 5.14
N ASN A 149 -0.80 11.08 4.41
CA ASN A 149 -0.76 9.99 3.43
C ASN A 149 0.28 10.20 2.31
N ALA A 150 0.52 11.46 1.93
CA ALA A 150 1.48 11.80 0.87
C ALA A 150 2.94 11.49 1.26
N GLU A 151 3.25 11.25 2.55
CA GLU A 151 4.60 10.80 2.96
C GLU A 151 4.96 9.46 2.30
N GLU A 152 3.98 8.59 2.01
CA GLU A 152 4.22 7.32 1.32
C GLU A 152 4.84 7.52 -0.08
N LEU A 153 4.46 8.59 -0.79
CA LEU A 153 5.01 8.89 -2.12
C LEU A 153 6.51 9.16 -2.06
N GLU A 154 6.96 9.90 -1.04
CA GLU A 154 8.37 10.14 -0.81
C GLU A 154 9.10 8.82 -0.48
N ARG A 155 8.49 7.96 0.33
CA ARG A 155 9.07 6.63 0.64
C ARG A 155 9.17 5.74 -0.60
N MET A 156 8.17 5.77 -1.47
CA MET A 156 8.19 5.05 -2.75
C MET A 156 9.30 5.56 -3.68
N VAL A 157 9.53 6.88 -3.72
CA VAL A 157 10.63 7.46 -4.50
C VAL A 157 12.00 7.10 -3.91
N LEU A 158 12.16 7.20 -2.58
CA LEU A 158 13.36 6.71 -1.87
C LEU A 158 13.57 5.18 -2.04
N GLY A 159 12.49 4.47 -2.35
CA GLY A 159 12.45 3.05 -2.65
C GLY A 159 12.69 2.70 -4.12
N GLY A 160 13.07 3.66 -4.96
CA GLY A 160 13.52 3.41 -6.34
C GLY A 160 12.50 3.70 -7.44
N MET A 161 11.28 4.14 -7.10
CA MET A 161 10.34 4.65 -8.11
C MET A 161 10.73 6.07 -8.53
N SER A 162 10.50 6.43 -9.79
CA SER A 162 10.47 7.84 -10.19
C SER A 162 9.22 8.53 -9.61
N ALA A 163 9.26 9.86 -9.50
CA ALA A 163 8.11 10.64 -9.04
C ALA A 163 6.85 10.36 -9.88
N MET A 164 7.00 10.27 -11.22
CA MET A 164 5.88 9.92 -12.10
C MET A 164 5.35 8.50 -11.83
N GLN A 165 6.23 7.53 -11.59
CA GLN A 165 5.80 6.18 -11.23
C GLN A 165 5.00 6.18 -9.91
N ALA A 166 5.42 6.95 -8.89
CA ALA A 166 4.70 7.06 -7.63
C ALA A 166 3.32 7.73 -7.80
N ILE A 167 3.21 8.77 -8.64
CA ILE A 167 1.93 9.41 -8.99
C ILE A 167 1.00 8.42 -9.71
N VAL A 168 1.51 7.68 -10.69
CA VAL A 168 0.75 6.67 -11.45
C VAL A 168 0.31 5.52 -10.54
N ALA A 169 1.16 5.08 -9.62
CA ALA A 169 0.84 4.10 -8.59
C ALA A 169 -0.33 4.53 -7.68
N SER A 170 -0.48 5.84 -7.48
CA SER A 170 -1.50 6.46 -6.62
C SER A 170 -2.74 6.93 -7.37
N THR A 171 -2.77 6.81 -8.68
CA THR A 171 -3.85 7.27 -9.55
C THR A 171 -4.38 6.09 -10.37
N SER A 172 -3.93 5.94 -11.61
CA SER A 172 -4.48 4.92 -12.52
C SER A 172 -4.24 3.48 -12.05
N VAL A 173 -3.09 3.20 -11.41
CA VAL A 173 -2.80 1.85 -10.90
C VAL A 173 -3.64 1.54 -9.66
N ALA A 174 -3.75 2.48 -8.72
CA ALA A 174 -4.63 2.34 -7.56
C ALA A 174 -6.10 2.19 -7.99
N ALA A 175 -6.55 2.95 -8.99
CA ALA A 175 -7.89 2.79 -9.55
C ALA A 175 -8.12 1.39 -10.11
N ARG A 176 -7.15 0.81 -10.86
CA ARG A 176 -7.23 -0.57 -11.34
C ARG A 176 -7.25 -1.59 -10.19
N CYS A 177 -6.39 -1.41 -9.19
CA CYS A 177 -6.34 -2.28 -8.00
C CYS A 177 -7.69 -2.29 -7.26
N CYS A 178 -8.39 -1.15 -7.24
CA CYS A 178 -9.72 -1.01 -6.64
C CYS A 178 -10.88 -1.32 -7.59
N GLN A 179 -10.63 -1.73 -8.84
CA GLN A 179 -11.65 -1.94 -9.89
C GLN A 179 -12.48 -0.69 -10.21
N LEU A 180 -11.87 0.49 -10.14
CA LEU A 180 -12.47 1.81 -10.39
C LEU A 180 -11.85 2.56 -11.57
N ASP A 181 -10.98 1.91 -12.36
CA ASP A 181 -10.29 2.51 -13.50
C ASP A 181 -11.21 2.86 -14.68
N HIS A 182 -12.42 2.32 -14.70
CA HIS A 182 -13.49 2.74 -15.61
C HIS A 182 -14.15 4.07 -15.19
N LEU A 183 -13.84 4.56 -13.98
CA LEU A 183 -14.51 5.70 -13.36
C LEU A 183 -13.54 6.83 -13.01
N THR A 184 -12.35 6.54 -12.48
CA THR A 184 -11.40 7.54 -12.00
C THR A 184 -9.93 7.10 -12.16
N GLY A 185 -9.00 7.94 -11.72
CA GLY A 185 -7.55 7.66 -11.72
C GLY A 185 -6.81 8.18 -12.95
N THR A 186 -7.50 8.77 -13.93
CA THR A 186 -6.89 9.44 -15.09
C THR A 186 -7.76 10.61 -15.53
N ILE A 187 -7.13 11.73 -15.86
CA ILE A 187 -7.80 12.88 -16.47
C ILE A 187 -8.01 12.56 -17.95
N ALA A 188 -9.22 12.12 -18.30
CA ALA A 188 -9.63 11.80 -19.67
C ALA A 188 -11.13 12.06 -19.88
N VAL A 189 -11.55 12.23 -21.13
CA VAL A 189 -12.96 12.39 -21.48
C VAL A 189 -13.75 11.16 -21.04
N GLY A 190 -14.89 11.38 -20.38
CA GLY A 190 -15.76 10.31 -19.86
C GLY A 190 -15.40 9.82 -18.45
N MET A 191 -14.26 10.24 -17.89
CA MET A 191 -13.88 9.92 -16.51
C MET A 191 -14.53 10.89 -15.53
N ARG A 192 -14.74 10.44 -14.29
CA ARG A 192 -15.21 11.28 -13.18
C ARG A 192 -14.22 12.41 -12.92
N ALA A 193 -14.75 13.59 -12.65
CA ALA A 193 -13.97 14.79 -12.34
C ALA A 193 -13.44 14.76 -10.90
N ASP A 194 -12.48 13.86 -10.64
CA ASP A 194 -11.67 13.82 -9.42
C ASP A 194 -10.30 14.45 -9.73
N ILE A 195 -10.09 15.70 -9.30
CA ILE A 195 -8.93 16.51 -9.70
C ILE A 195 -8.29 17.13 -8.48
N LEU A 196 -6.97 17.00 -8.39
CA LEU A 196 -6.11 17.69 -7.44
C LEU A 196 -5.27 18.72 -8.21
N ALA A 197 -5.35 20.00 -7.85
CA ALA A 197 -4.42 21.01 -8.35
C ALA A 197 -3.52 21.49 -7.21
N ILE A 198 -2.23 21.60 -7.49
CA ILE A 198 -1.21 21.97 -6.51
C ILE A 198 -0.31 23.10 -7.02
N ASN A 199 0.31 23.80 -6.09
CA ASN A 199 1.48 24.64 -6.31
C ASN A 199 2.75 23.79 -6.26
N GLY A 200 3.65 24.01 -7.22
CA GLY A 200 4.90 23.27 -7.34
C GLY A 200 4.83 22.14 -8.37
N ASP A 201 5.99 21.61 -8.72
CA ASP A 201 6.13 20.50 -9.66
C ASP A 201 6.42 19.20 -8.89
N PRO A 202 5.44 18.27 -8.79
CA PRO A 202 5.62 17.03 -8.05
C PRO A 202 6.59 16.05 -8.74
N LEU A 203 6.97 16.30 -10.01
CA LEU A 203 7.98 15.52 -10.70
C LEU A 203 9.40 15.96 -10.35
N ALA A 204 9.58 17.24 -10.00
CA ALA A 204 10.83 17.78 -9.49
C ALA A 204 11.01 17.52 -8.00
N ASP A 205 9.93 17.68 -7.21
CA ASP A 205 9.91 17.39 -5.78
C ASP A 205 8.56 16.80 -5.38
N ILE A 206 8.52 15.49 -5.13
CA ILE A 206 7.29 14.81 -4.72
C ILE A 206 6.79 15.26 -3.33
N GLY A 207 7.67 15.85 -2.52
CA GLY A 207 7.38 16.36 -1.18
C GLY A 207 6.37 17.49 -1.16
N VAL A 208 6.19 18.23 -2.27
CA VAL A 208 5.19 19.31 -2.37
C VAL A 208 3.76 18.84 -2.06
N LEU A 209 3.47 17.54 -2.28
CA LEU A 209 2.17 16.92 -2.00
C LEU A 209 1.89 16.70 -0.51
N GLN A 210 2.91 16.80 0.34
CA GLN A 210 2.77 16.64 1.80
C GLN A 210 2.27 17.92 2.48
N ASP A 211 2.52 19.08 1.88
CA ASP A 211 2.05 20.36 2.42
C ASP A 211 0.65 20.70 1.88
N SER A 212 -0.33 20.67 2.79
CA SER A 212 -1.71 21.06 2.46
C SER A 212 -1.84 22.52 1.99
N GLY A 213 -0.88 23.40 2.31
CA GLY A 213 -0.78 24.77 1.82
C GLY A 213 -0.52 24.84 0.31
N ASN A 214 0.13 23.83 -0.27
CA ASN A 214 0.35 23.72 -1.71
C ASN A 214 -0.88 23.21 -2.46
N ILE A 215 -1.85 22.60 -1.78
CA ILE A 215 -3.06 22.08 -2.44
C ILE A 215 -4.03 23.23 -2.69
N HIS A 216 -4.28 23.57 -3.95
CA HIS A 216 -5.15 24.67 -4.36
C HIS A 216 -6.56 24.24 -4.70
N LEU A 217 -6.69 23.10 -5.36
CA LEU A 217 -7.99 22.54 -5.72
C LEU A 217 -8.09 21.10 -5.23
N ILE A 218 -9.16 20.82 -4.51
CA ILE A 218 -9.63 19.44 -4.32
C ILE A 218 -11.01 19.37 -4.95
N MET A 219 -11.11 18.70 -6.09
CA MET A 219 -12.37 18.41 -6.77
C MET A 219 -12.64 16.91 -6.67
N LYS A 220 -13.86 16.56 -6.28
CA LYS A 220 -14.34 15.18 -6.23
C LYS A 220 -15.71 15.13 -6.86
N ASP A 221 -15.91 14.23 -7.82
CA ASP A 221 -17.17 14.08 -8.55
C ASP A 221 -17.69 15.41 -9.13
N GLY A 222 -16.77 16.25 -9.64
CA GLY A 222 -17.10 17.58 -10.19
C GLY A 222 -17.39 18.67 -9.15
N HIS A 223 -17.40 18.34 -7.86
CA HIS A 223 -17.61 19.28 -6.77
C HIS A 223 -16.28 19.72 -6.13
N ALA A 224 -16.07 21.04 -6.04
CA ALA A 224 -14.89 21.58 -5.36
C ALA A 224 -15.09 21.61 -3.83
N PHE A 225 -14.14 21.03 -3.10
CA PHE A 225 -14.09 20.98 -1.63
C PHE A 225 -13.03 21.93 -1.05
N LYS A 226 -12.02 22.27 -1.85
CA LYS A 226 -11.08 23.37 -1.61
C LYS A 226 -10.96 24.14 -2.93
N PRO A 227 -11.49 25.37 -3.05
CA PRO A 227 -11.52 26.08 -4.31
C PRO A 227 -10.22 26.87 -4.56
N LEU A 228 -9.91 27.11 -5.84
CA LEU A 228 -8.89 28.08 -6.25
C LEU A 228 -9.31 29.48 -5.76
N HIS A 229 -8.41 30.18 -5.05
CA HIS A 229 -8.58 31.60 -4.75
C HIS A 229 -8.17 32.46 -5.93
#